data_AF-A0A914CAJ2-F1
#
_entry.id   AF-A0A914CAJ2-F1
#
_cell.length_a   1.000
_cell.length_b   1.000
_cell.length_c   1.000
_cell.angle_alpha   90.00
_cell.angle_beta   90.00
_cell.angle_gamma   90.00
#
_symmetry.space_group_name_H-M   'P 1'
#
loop_
_entity.id
_entity.type
_entity.pdbx_description
1 polymer ?
#
loop_
_entity_poly.entity_id
_entity_poly.type
_entity_poly.pdbx_seq_one_letter_code
_entity_poly.pdbx_strand_id
1 'polypeptide(L)'
;MGPMIFGDDEWIFQQDGAPGHKAYAVQDWLRDNCPDFISVDPHWRRPTGEWPPNSPDLNPLDYSIWSILEEKACSKPHPNLDSLKKALTKA
;
A
#
# COMPACT_ATOMS: atom_id res chain seq x y z
N MET A 1 21.80 -1.44 0.74
CA MET A 1 21.01 -0.23 0.43
C MET A 1 20.19 -0.52 -0.80
N GLY A 2 18.86 -0.41 -0.72
CA GLY A 2 17.97 -0.60 -1.88
C GLY A 2 18.13 0.52 -2.90
N PRO A 3 17.60 0.37 -4.12
CA PRO A 3 17.63 1.43 -5.13
C PRO A 3 16.93 2.67 -4.57
N MET A 4 17.51 3.84 -4.83
CA MET A 4 16.99 5.14 -4.42
C MET A 4 15.83 5.49 -5.36
N ILE A 5 14.62 5.03 -5.03
CA ILE A 5 13.43 5.09 -5.91
C ILE A 5 13.03 6.54 -6.25
N PHE A 6 13.31 7.48 -5.35
CA PHE A 6 12.90 8.89 -5.48
C PHE A 6 14.09 9.88 -5.47
N GLY A 7 15.32 9.40 -5.72
CA GLY A 7 16.49 10.29 -5.68
C GLY A 7 16.64 10.97 -4.31
N ASP A 8 16.88 12.28 -4.34
CA ASP A 8 17.01 13.15 -3.15
C ASP A 8 15.66 13.77 -2.71
N ASP A 9 14.54 13.40 -3.33
CA ASP A 9 13.23 13.99 -3.02
C ASP A 9 12.69 13.48 -1.67
N GLU A 10 12.07 14.38 -0.89
CA GLU A 10 11.32 14.00 0.30
C GLU A 10 10.03 13.24 -0.09
N TRP A 11 9.75 12.15 0.62
CA TRP A 11 8.57 11.32 0.38
C TRP A 11 8.01 10.78 1.68
N ILE A 12 6.69 10.57 1.69
CA ILE A 12 5.93 10.00 2.80
C ILE A 12 5.39 8.64 2.35
N PHE A 13 5.63 7.60 3.13
CA PHE A 13 5.01 6.30 2.88
C PHE A 13 3.54 6.29 3.30
N GLN A 14 2.64 5.82 2.43
CA GLN A 14 1.21 5.67 2.74
C GLN A 14 0.80 4.20 2.59
N GLN A 15 0.06 3.69 3.57
CA GLN A 15 -0.60 2.38 3.55
C GLN A 15 -1.92 2.45 4.33
N ASP A 16 -2.82 1.49 4.08
CA ASP A 16 -4.10 1.42 4.77
C ASP A 16 -3.98 0.82 6.18
N GLY A 17 -5.11 0.80 6.90
CA GLY A 17 -5.23 0.27 8.25
C GLY A 17 -5.43 -1.25 8.36
N ALA A 18 -4.97 -2.06 7.41
CA ALA A 18 -5.07 -3.52 7.50
C ALA A 18 -4.34 -4.07 8.76
N PRO A 19 -4.77 -5.22 9.33
CA PRO A 19 -4.16 -5.75 10.55
C PRO A 19 -2.64 -5.95 10.50
N GLY A 20 -2.10 -6.32 9.33
CA GLY A 20 -0.65 -6.45 9.13
C GLY A 20 0.07 -5.11 9.22
N HIS A 21 -0.47 -4.07 8.58
CA HIS A 21 0.10 -2.72 8.58
C HIS A 21 0.04 -2.06 9.96
N LYS A 22 -0.99 -2.39 10.76
CA LYS A 22 -1.15 -1.93 12.14
C LYS A 22 -0.22 -2.59 13.15
N ALA A 23 0.42 -3.70 12.83
CA ALA A 23 1.25 -4.41 13.79
C ALA A 23 2.42 -3.52 14.28
N TYR A 24 2.69 -3.52 15.59
CA TYR A 24 3.79 -2.73 16.17
C TYR A 24 5.12 -2.94 15.45
N ALA A 25 5.46 -4.20 15.15
CA ALA A 25 6.69 -4.53 14.42
C ALA A 25 6.77 -3.86 13.03
N VAL A 26 5.65 -3.65 12.35
CA VAL A 26 5.61 -2.98 11.04
C VAL A 26 5.72 -1.46 11.21
N GLN A 27 4.98 -0.89 12.17
CA GLN A 27 5.04 0.55 12.47
C GLN A 27 6.43 0.98 12.95
N ASP A 28 7.08 0.20 13.80
CA ASP A 28 8.44 0.44 14.29
C ASP A 28 9.44 0.35 13.12
N TRP A 29 9.31 -0.67 12.28
CA TRP A 29 10.17 -0.81 11.10
C TRP A 29 10.05 0.40 10.16
N LEU A 30 8.83 0.88 9.89
CA LEU A 30 8.61 2.05 9.03
C LEU A 30 9.23 3.32 9.61
N ARG A 31 9.12 3.50 10.94
CA ARG A 31 9.76 4.62 11.65
C ARG A 31 11.28 4.63 11.50
N ASP A 32 11.90 3.45 11.44
CA ASP A 32 13.36 3.31 11.34
C ASP A 32 13.87 3.34 9.89
N ASN A 33 13.02 3.08 8.90
CA ASN A 33 13.45 2.82 7.50
C ASN A 33 12.85 3.77 6.46
N CYS A 34 11.80 4.53 6.80
CA CYS A 34 11.22 5.53 5.92
C CYS A 34 11.56 6.94 6.41
N PRO A 35 11.74 7.94 5.51
CA PRO A 35 11.92 9.33 5.92
C PRO A 35 10.72 9.84 6.73
N ASP A 36 9.52 9.47 6.32
CA ASP A 36 8.27 9.69 7.03
C ASP A 36 7.20 8.70 6.53
N PHE A 37 6.12 8.52 7.29
CA PHE A 37 5.00 7.68 6.90
C PHE A 37 3.70 8.05 7.62
N ILE A 38 2.58 7.83 6.94
CA ILE A 38 1.26 7.98 7.53
C ILE A 38 1.03 6.82 8.51
N SER A 39 1.10 7.14 9.78
CA SER A 39 1.01 6.17 10.87
C SER A 39 -0.41 5.61 11.03
N VAL A 40 -0.49 4.35 11.44
CA VAL A 40 -1.75 3.69 11.84
C VAL A 40 -1.62 3.22 13.27
N ASP A 41 -2.51 3.68 14.14
CA ASP A 41 -2.46 3.29 15.55
C ASP A 41 -3.05 1.89 15.77
N PRO A 42 -2.28 0.94 16.35
CA PRO A 42 -2.78 -0.37 16.75
C PRO A 42 -3.82 -0.33 17.88
N HIS A 43 -3.95 0.77 18.61
CA HIS A 43 -4.83 0.91 19.75
C HIS A 43 -6.29 1.12 19.35
N TRP A 44 -7.08 0.04 19.39
CA TRP A 44 -8.50 0.06 18.98
C TRP A 44 -9.39 1.04 19.76
N ARG A 45 -9.07 1.38 21.01
CA ARG A 45 -9.96 2.22 21.84
C ARG A 45 -9.84 3.72 21.59
N ARG A 46 -8.66 4.18 21.16
CA ARG A 46 -8.33 5.60 20.91
C ARG A 46 -7.17 5.66 19.92
N PRO A 47 -7.44 5.48 18.62
CA PRO A 47 -6.40 5.57 17.62
C PRO A 47 -5.89 7.02 17.53
N THR A 48 -4.58 7.18 17.59
CA THR A 48 -3.83 8.44 17.47
C THR A 48 -3.05 8.54 16.16
N GLY A 49 -3.13 7.51 15.32
CA GLY A 49 -2.51 7.45 14.00
C GLY A 49 -3.25 8.34 13.01
N GLU A 50 -2.54 8.75 11.98
CA GLU A 50 -3.00 9.72 10.98
C GLU A 50 -4.00 9.13 9.99
N TRP A 51 -3.90 7.82 9.71
CA TRP A 51 -4.80 7.17 8.76
C TRP A 51 -6.20 6.93 9.37
N PRO A 52 -7.27 7.47 8.76
CA PRO A 52 -8.61 7.25 9.25
C PRO A 52 -9.09 5.81 8.99
N PRO A 53 -9.84 5.20 9.92
CA PRO A 53 -10.39 3.86 9.73
C PRO A 53 -11.48 3.85 8.65
N ASN A 54 -11.50 2.80 7.83
CA ASN A 54 -12.50 2.57 6.77
C ASN A 54 -12.56 3.66 5.69
N SER A 55 -11.39 4.18 5.27
CA SER A 55 -11.29 5.22 4.24
C SER A 55 -10.62 4.72 2.95
N PRO A 56 -11.25 3.80 2.19
CA PRO A 56 -10.72 3.38 0.88
C PRO A 56 -10.72 4.52 -0.13
N ASP A 57 -11.57 5.54 0.06
CA ASP A 57 -11.64 6.76 -0.74
C ASP A 57 -10.37 7.62 -0.65
N LEU A 58 -9.55 7.42 0.40
CA LEU A 58 -8.28 8.12 0.57
C LEU A 58 -7.07 7.32 0.09
N ASN A 59 -7.25 6.05 -0.29
CA ASN A 59 -6.17 5.19 -0.79
C ASN A 59 -6.18 5.16 -2.32
N PRO A 60 -5.21 5.78 -3.02
CA PRO A 60 -5.15 5.77 -4.49
C PRO A 60 -5.18 4.38 -5.10
N LEU A 61 -4.63 3.39 -4.39
CA LEU A 61 -4.71 2.01 -4.83
C LEU A 61 -6.16 1.52 -4.87
N ASP A 62 -6.94 1.79 -3.83
CA ASP A 62 -8.32 1.30 -3.70
C ASP A 62 -9.32 2.06 -4.57
N TYR A 63 -9.28 3.40 -4.58
CA TYR A 63 -10.27 4.17 -5.33
C TYR A 63 -9.99 4.22 -6.85
N SER A 64 -8.80 3.85 -7.31
CA SER A 64 -8.43 3.97 -8.73
C SER A 64 -7.60 2.81 -9.27
N ILE A 65 -6.38 2.61 -8.76
CA ILE A 65 -5.38 1.76 -9.46
C ILE A 65 -5.84 0.30 -9.55
N TRP A 66 -6.42 -0.27 -8.49
CA TRP A 66 -6.88 -1.65 -8.49
C TRP A 66 -7.99 -1.90 -9.53
N SER A 67 -8.94 -0.98 -9.66
CA SER A 67 -10.01 -1.08 -10.67
C SER A 67 -9.46 -1.07 -12.10
N ILE A 68 -8.50 -0.17 -12.38
CA ILE A 68 -7.85 -0.07 -13.69
C ILE A 68 -7.03 -1.32 -14.01
N LEU A 69 -6.27 -1.83 -13.04
CA LEU A 69 -5.47 -3.04 -13.20
C LEU A 69 -6.35 -4.27 -13.41
N GLU A 70 -7.44 -4.40 -12.66
CA GLU A 70 -8.41 -5.48 -12.81
C GLU A 70 -9.05 -5.45 -14.19
N GLU A 71 -9.55 -4.29 -14.64
CA GLU A 71 -10.16 -4.15 -15.97
C GLU A 71 -9.21 -4.60 -17.09
N LYS A 72 -7.94 -4.16 -17.02
CA LYS A 72 -6.95 -4.47 -18.06
C LYS A 72 -6.44 -5.91 -17.98
N ALA A 73 -6.01 -6.35 -16.80
CA ALA A 73 -5.36 -7.65 -16.63
C ALA A 73 -6.39 -8.79 -16.67
N CYS A 74 -7.54 -8.62 -16.00
CA CYS A 74 -8.55 -9.66 -15.82
C CYS A 74 -9.64 -9.66 -16.89
N SER A 75 -9.47 -8.93 -18.00
CA SER A 75 -10.38 -8.99 -19.16
C SER A 75 -10.55 -10.40 -19.75
N LYS A 76 -9.64 -11.33 -19.44
CA LYS A 76 -9.71 -12.76 -19.79
C LYS A 76 -9.16 -13.63 -18.65
N PRO A 77 -9.62 -14.89 -18.51
CA PRO A 77 -9.04 -15.83 -17.54
C PRO A 77 -7.57 -16.15 -17.84
N HIS A 78 -6.78 -16.36 -16.78
CA HIS A 78 -5.39 -16.78 -16.89
C HIS A 78 -5.24 -18.26 -16.52
N PRO A 79 -4.47 -19.05 -17.29
CA PRO A 79 -4.27 -20.48 -17.02
C PRO A 79 -3.33 -20.76 -15.84
N ASN A 80 -2.54 -19.78 -15.42
CA ASN A 80 -1.56 -19.90 -14.34
C ASN A 80 -1.10 -18.53 -13.83
N LEU A 81 -0.36 -18.55 -12.72
CA LEU A 81 0.19 -17.38 -12.06
C LEU A 81 1.12 -16.56 -12.96
N ASP A 82 1.94 -17.21 -13.80
CA ASP A 82 2.90 -16.50 -14.66
C ASP A 82 2.19 -15.70 -15.75
N SER A 83 1.11 -16.24 -16.31
CA SER A 83 0.27 -15.51 -17.26
C SER A 83 -0.40 -14.30 -16.60
N LEU A 84 -0.87 -14.43 -15.36
CA LEU A 84 -1.46 -13.32 -14.61
C LEU A 84 -0.41 -12.23 -14.32
N LYS A 85 0.77 -12.60 -13.83
CA LYS A 85 1.88 -11.66 -13.58
C LYS A 85 2.25 -10.88 -14.83
N LYS A 86 2.39 -11.56 -15.98
CA LYS A 86 2.68 -10.91 -17.27
C LYS A 86 1.58 -9.93 -17.69
N ALA A 87 0.32 -10.25 -17.44
CA ALA A 87 -0.79 -9.36 -17.73
C ALA A 87 -0.77 -8.12 -16.82
N LEU A 88 -0.57 -8.30 -15.52
CA LEU A 88 -0.44 -7.21 -14.54
C LEU A 88 0.75 -6.27 -14.84
N THR A 89 1.90 -6.80 -15.26
CA THR A 89 3.07 -5.96 -15.64
C THR A 89 2.83 -5.17 -16.92
N LYS A 90 1.91 -5.62 -17.79
CA LYS A 90 1.58 -4.94 -19.04
C LYS A 90 0.48 -3.89 -18.90
N ALA A 91 -0.43 -4.07 -17.93
CA ALA A 91 -1.57 -3.20 -17.66
C ALA A 91 -1.13 -1.79 -17.25
#